data_AF-A0A0S3RQD4-F1
#
_entry.id   AF-A0A0S3RQD4-F1
#
_cell.length_a   1.000
_cell.length_b   1.000
_cell.length_c   1.000
_cell.angle_alpha   90.00
_cell.angle_beta   90.00
_cell.angle_gamma   90.00
#
_symmetry.space_group_name_H-M   'P 1'
#
loop_
_entity.id
_entity.type
_entity.pdbx_description
1 polymer ?
#
loop_
_entity_poly.entity_id
_entity_poly.type
_entity_poly.pdbx_seq_one_letter_code
_entity_poly.pdbx_strand_id
1 'polypeptide(L)'
;MLSVGYISCVPLGTFSSRHPSSSEKICLKRSSIQKTRAVQVRSNLISEGNELIFQRFNWKSHDQHQKLWNFLGTKIPEIAKSGFSSVWLPDSFSPEGYTPQNLYSLNTRYGSEDELRTLLHKMKQYEVRSMADIVINHRCGTTKGHRGMYNRFDVIPLAWDEHAVTSSSGGLENPNTGNKLFLGFPIINHTKEFVRKDILN
;
A
#
# COMPACT_ATOMS: atom_id res chain seq x y z
N MET A 1 -7.12 14.82 6.54
CA MET A 1 -8.55 14.47 6.47
C MET A 1 -8.61 13.02 6.01
N LEU A 2 -8.92 12.08 6.91
CA LEU A 2 -8.98 10.64 6.62
C LEU A 2 -10.36 10.32 6.02
N SER A 3 -10.40 9.58 4.91
CA SER A 3 -11.61 8.96 4.38
C SER A 3 -11.45 7.44 4.44
N VAL A 4 -12.43 6.75 5.03
CA VAL A 4 -12.47 5.30 5.23
C VAL A 4 -13.56 4.74 4.33
N GLY A 5 -13.20 3.89 3.36
CA GLY A 5 -14.13 3.13 2.53
C GLY A 5 -14.31 1.70 3.04
N TYR A 6 -15.55 1.30 3.31
CA TYR A 6 -15.93 -0.07 3.69
C TYR A 6 -16.27 -0.90 2.43
N ILE A 7 -15.76 -2.13 2.32
CA ILE A 7 -16.23 -3.13 1.36
C ILE A 7 -16.71 -4.36 2.15
N SER A 8 -17.99 -4.70 2.02
CA SER A 8 -18.60 -5.90 2.58
C SER A 8 -18.43 -7.09 1.62
N CYS A 9 -17.87 -8.21 2.09
CA CYS A 9 -17.94 -9.49 1.38
C CYS A 9 -19.13 -10.33 1.88
N VAL A 10 -19.97 -10.77 0.95
CA VAL A 10 -20.99 -11.81 1.15
C VAL A 10 -20.37 -13.16 0.76
N PRO A 11 -20.50 -14.25 1.54
CA PRO A 11 -20.10 -15.57 1.08
C PRO A 11 -21.30 -16.31 0.44
N LEU A 12 -21.14 -16.71 -0.83
CA LEU A 12 -21.90 -17.79 -1.44
C LEU A 12 -21.26 -19.13 -1.04
N GLY A 13 -22.07 -20.04 -0.52
CA GLY A 13 -21.64 -21.40 -0.17
C GLY A 13 -22.37 -22.45 -0.99
N THR A 14 -21.76 -23.63 -1.07
CA THR A 14 -22.42 -24.94 -0.99
C THR A 14 -21.40 -25.98 -0.53
N PHE A 15 -21.62 -26.61 0.63
CA PHE A 15 -20.93 -27.85 1.03
C PHE A 15 -21.92 -28.79 1.72
N SER A 16 -21.81 -30.08 1.37
CA SER A 16 -22.71 -31.17 1.73
C SER A 16 -22.81 -31.40 3.25
N SER A 17 -24.03 -31.68 3.73
CA SER A 17 -24.40 -31.71 5.15
C SER A 17 -24.07 -33.03 5.84
N ARG A 18 -23.09 -33.01 6.75
CA ARG A 18 -23.17 -33.79 7.99
C ARG A 18 -23.63 -32.86 9.10
N HIS A 19 -24.64 -33.27 9.88
CA HIS A 19 -25.04 -32.52 11.07
C HIS A 19 -23.95 -32.67 12.14
N PRO A 20 -23.28 -31.58 12.56
CA PRO A 20 -22.27 -31.66 13.60
C PRO A 20 -22.93 -32.00 14.94
N SER A 21 -22.22 -32.77 15.75
CA SER A 21 -22.63 -33.13 17.10
C SER A 21 -22.73 -31.87 18.00
N SER A 22 -23.45 -31.96 19.11
CA SER A 22 -23.65 -30.84 20.03
C SER A 22 -22.33 -30.27 20.57
N SER A 23 -21.35 -31.14 20.85
CA SER A 23 -20.01 -30.76 21.30
C SER A 23 -19.20 -30.04 20.22
N GLU A 24 -19.28 -30.48 18.97
CA GLU A 24 -18.63 -29.81 17.83
C GLU A 24 -19.25 -28.44 17.57
N LYS A 25 -20.57 -28.31 17.67
CA LYS A 25 -21.26 -27.01 17.56
C LYS A 25 -20.82 -26.02 18.65
N ILE A 26 -20.63 -26.49 19.89
CA ILE A 26 -20.13 -25.66 21.00
C ILE A 26 -18.67 -25.26 20.77
N CYS A 27 -17.82 -26.18 20.31
CA CYS A 27 -16.42 -25.91 20.02
C CYS A 27 -16.27 -24.89 18.88
N LEU A 28 -17.00 -25.07 17.78
CA LEU A 28 -17.05 -24.13 16.66
C LEU A 28 -17.56 -22.76 17.09
N LYS A 29 -18.60 -22.70 17.93
CA LYS A 29 -19.13 -21.42 18.44
C LYS A 29 -18.12 -20.72 19.35
N ARG A 30 -17.40 -21.45 20.21
CA ARG A 30 -16.32 -20.91 21.06
C ARG A 30 -15.13 -20.41 20.25
N SER A 31 -14.67 -21.14 19.24
CA SER A 31 -13.57 -20.70 18.38
C SER A 31 -13.96 -19.48 17.54
N SER A 32 -15.20 -19.43 17.06
CA SER A 32 -15.77 -18.28 16.35
C SER A 32 -15.76 -17.03 17.24
N ILE A 33 -16.25 -17.13 18.48
CA ILE A 33 -16.31 -16.03 19.45
C ILE A 33 -14.90 -15.53 19.81
N GLN A 34 -13.95 -16.44 20.06
CA GLN A 34 -12.55 -16.08 20.35
C GLN A 34 -11.89 -15.38 19.16
N LYS A 35 -12.13 -15.85 17.94
CA LYS A 35 -11.62 -15.25 16.71
C LYS A 35 -12.21 -13.87 16.47
N THR A 36 -13.53 -13.68 16.63
CA THR A 36 -14.15 -12.35 16.55
C THR A 36 -13.60 -11.39 17.62
N ARG A 37 -13.33 -11.87 18.84
CA ARG A 37 -12.79 -11.03 19.91
C ARG A 37 -11.33 -10.62 19.63
N ALA A 38 -10.50 -11.53 19.14
CA ALA A 38 -9.12 -11.23 18.73
C ALA A 38 -9.07 -10.21 17.57
N VAL A 39 -9.94 -10.38 16.57
CA VAL A 39 -10.08 -9.44 15.44
C VAL A 39 -10.53 -8.06 15.92
N GLN A 40 -11.52 -7.98 16.80
CA GLN A 40 -12.02 -6.71 17.37
C GLN A 40 -10.97 -5.99 18.23
N VAL A 41 -10.19 -6.74 19.03
CA VAL A 41 -9.10 -6.18 19.84
C VAL A 41 -7.98 -5.62 18.96
N ARG A 42 -7.72 -6.23 17.80
CA ARG A 42 -6.68 -5.74 16.87
C ARG A 42 -7.14 -4.60 15.94
N SER A 43 -8.44 -4.44 15.67
CA SER A 43 -8.94 -3.31 14.88
C SER A 43 -8.79 -1.96 15.60
N ASN A 44 -8.83 -1.93 16.94
CA ASN A 44 -8.71 -0.70 17.71
C ASN A 44 -7.26 -0.26 18.00
N LEU A 45 -6.25 -1.03 17.56
CA LEU A 45 -4.83 -0.74 17.86
C LEU A 45 -4.40 0.67 17.42
N ILE A 46 -4.89 1.16 16.27
CA ILE A 46 -4.55 2.51 15.80
C ILE A 46 -5.21 3.57 16.67
N SER A 47 -6.52 3.45 16.89
CA SER A 47 -7.31 4.43 17.64
C SER A 47 -6.88 4.52 19.11
N GLU A 48 -6.35 3.44 19.66
CA GLU A 48 -5.87 3.37 21.04
C GLU A 48 -4.35 3.63 21.17
N GLY A 49 -3.63 3.82 20.05
CA GLY A 49 -2.18 4.09 20.05
C GLY A 49 -1.30 2.90 20.43
N ASN A 50 -1.83 1.69 20.36
CA ASN A 50 -1.17 0.43 20.75
C ASN A 50 -0.50 -0.28 19.56
N GLU A 51 -0.21 0.44 18.48
CA GLU A 51 0.38 -0.12 17.26
C GLU A 51 1.91 -0.26 17.40
N LEU A 52 2.42 -1.48 17.18
CA LEU A 52 3.86 -1.73 17.08
C LEU A 52 4.20 -2.00 15.61
N ILE A 53 4.87 -1.02 14.99
CA ILE A 53 5.20 -1.02 13.57
C ILE A 53 6.63 -1.53 13.36
N PHE A 54 6.82 -2.41 12.37
CA PHE A 54 8.13 -2.84 11.92
C PHE A 54 8.45 -2.32 10.51
N GLN A 55 9.47 -1.47 10.36
CA GLN A 55 10.05 -1.17 9.06
C GLN A 55 10.89 -2.36 8.59
N ARG A 56 10.40 -3.12 7.60
CA ARG A 56 11.04 -4.40 7.22
C ARG A 56 11.85 -4.38 5.93
N PHE A 57 12.29 -3.20 5.53
CA PHE A 57 13.21 -2.99 4.42
C PHE A 57 14.34 -2.07 4.86
N ASN A 58 15.42 -2.07 4.08
CA ASN A 58 16.50 -1.11 4.18
C ASN A 58 16.85 -0.61 2.77
N TRP A 59 17.80 0.32 2.70
CA TRP A 59 18.21 0.94 1.44
C TRP A 59 18.68 -0.05 0.36
N LYS A 60 19.16 -1.24 0.75
CA LYS A 60 19.67 -2.29 -0.15
C LYS A 60 18.68 -3.42 -0.40
N SER A 61 17.45 -3.36 0.13
CA SER A 61 16.46 -4.43 -0.03
C SER A 61 16.05 -4.71 -1.48
N HIS A 62 16.30 -3.77 -2.39
CA HIS A 62 16.03 -3.92 -3.82
C HIS A 62 17.11 -4.70 -4.59
N ASP A 63 18.27 -4.88 -3.97
CA ASP A 63 19.48 -5.46 -4.57
C ASP A 63 19.72 -6.89 -4.08
N GLN A 64 18.79 -7.43 -3.30
CA GLN A 64 18.93 -8.75 -2.72
C GLN A 64 18.58 -9.82 -3.77
N HIS A 65 19.47 -10.82 -3.91
CA HIS A 65 19.25 -11.97 -4.78
C HIS A 65 17.93 -12.71 -4.47
N GLN A 66 17.51 -12.69 -3.21
CA GLN A 66 16.19 -13.14 -2.80
C GLN A 66 15.22 -11.97 -2.86
N LYS A 67 14.19 -12.08 -3.72
CA LYS A 67 13.10 -11.10 -3.80
C LYS A 67 12.45 -10.88 -2.43
N LEU A 68 12.34 -9.62 -2.03
CA LEU A 68 11.90 -9.17 -0.70
C LEU A 68 10.54 -9.76 -0.31
N TRP A 69 9.56 -9.83 -1.23
CA TRP A 69 8.21 -10.32 -0.92
C TRP A 69 8.22 -11.77 -0.44
N ASN A 70 8.94 -12.65 -1.13
CA ASN A 70 9.04 -14.07 -0.78
C ASN A 70 9.77 -14.24 0.55
N PHE A 71 10.89 -13.55 0.71
CA PHE A 71 11.67 -13.57 1.95
C PHE A 71 10.83 -13.12 3.15
N LEU A 72 10.18 -11.96 3.05
CA LEU A 72 9.34 -11.43 4.10
C LEU A 72 8.16 -12.35 4.41
N GLY A 73 7.59 -12.99 3.39
CA GLY A 73 6.58 -14.03 3.55
C GLY A 73 7.03 -15.13 4.51
N THR A 74 8.30 -15.57 4.47
CA THR A 74 8.82 -16.57 5.43
C THR A 74 8.90 -16.06 6.88
N LYS A 75 8.98 -14.74 7.07
CA LYS A 75 9.19 -14.08 8.37
C LYS A 75 7.93 -13.58 9.06
N ILE A 76 6.80 -13.47 8.36
CA ILE A 76 5.53 -13.03 8.96
C ILE A 76 5.13 -13.79 10.25
N PRO A 77 5.23 -15.12 10.35
CA PRO A 77 4.87 -15.83 11.57
C PRO A 77 5.74 -15.43 12.78
N GLU A 78 7.03 -15.23 12.54
CA GLU A 78 8.00 -14.79 13.54
C GLU A 78 7.73 -13.35 13.97
N ILE A 79 7.48 -12.45 13.01
CA ILE A 79 7.13 -11.05 13.25
C ILE A 79 5.86 -10.93 14.12
N ALA A 80 4.82 -11.70 13.79
CA ALA A 80 3.58 -11.74 14.56
C ALA A 80 3.81 -12.24 16.00
N LYS A 81 4.60 -13.30 16.16
CA LYS A 81 4.95 -13.87 17.49
C LYS A 81 5.73 -12.87 18.35
N SER A 82 6.54 -12.02 17.73
CA SER A 82 7.28 -10.95 18.41
C SER A 82 6.42 -9.75 18.82
N GLY A 83 5.12 -9.75 18.51
CA GLY A 83 4.16 -8.74 18.96
C GLY A 83 3.99 -7.55 18.02
N PHE A 84 4.66 -7.52 16.86
CA PHE A 84 4.42 -6.49 15.85
C PHE A 84 3.01 -6.63 15.27
N SER A 85 2.28 -5.52 15.26
CA SER A 85 0.93 -5.45 14.71
C SER A 85 0.93 -5.06 13.24
N SER A 86 1.98 -4.39 12.77
CA SER A 86 2.06 -3.82 11.43
C SER A 86 3.47 -3.91 10.86
N VAL A 87 3.56 -4.08 9.54
CA VAL A 87 4.82 -4.02 8.81
C VAL A 87 4.72 -2.94 7.73
N TRP A 88 5.69 -2.03 7.74
CA TRP A 88 5.88 -1.01 6.71
C TRP A 88 6.67 -1.59 5.54
N LEU A 89 6.07 -1.57 4.36
CA LEU A 89 6.55 -2.09 3.08
C LEU A 89 6.99 -0.93 2.17
N PRO A 90 8.07 -1.10 1.38
CA PRO A 90 8.57 -0.04 0.48
C PRO A 90 7.65 0.21 -0.73
N ASP A 91 7.73 1.42 -1.28
CA ASP A 91 7.13 1.81 -2.57
C ASP A 91 8.02 1.33 -3.74
N SER A 92 7.53 1.39 -4.97
CA SER A 92 8.18 0.73 -6.09
C SER A 92 8.10 1.47 -7.43
N PHE A 93 9.24 2.02 -7.84
CA PHE A 93 9.55 2.29 -9.25
C PHE A 93 11.05 2.40 -9.51
N SER A 94 11.76 3.30 -8.80
CA SER A 94 13.22 3.27 -8.74
C SER A 94 13.69 2.05 -7.95
N PRO A 95 14.98 1.68 -8.03
CA PRO A 95 15.52 0.61 -7.20
C PRO A 95 15.11 0.78 -5.74
N GLU A 96 15.19 1.99 -5.19
CA GLU A 96 14.81 2.28 -3.80
C GLU A 96 13.33 2.71 -3.60
N GLY A 97 12.57 2.90 -4.67
CA GLY A 97 11.13 3.19 -4.62
C GLY A 97 10.72 4.67 -4.67
N TYR A 98 11.62 5.60 -4.37
CA TYR A 98 11.27 7.01 -4.13
C TYR A 98 11.24 7.93 -5.37
N THR A 99 11.06 7.39 -6.58
CA THR A 99 10.88 8.22 -7.79
C THR A 99 9.81 7.61 -8.70
N PRO A 100 8.54 7.54 -8.27
CA PRO A 100 7.49 6.79 -8.95
C PRO A 100 7.15 7.33 -10.34
N GLN A 101 6.73 6.45 -11.26
CA GLN A 101 6.17 6.82 -12.57
C GLN A 101 4.79 6.18 -12.78
N ASN A 102 4.71 4.87 -12.97
CA ASN A 102 3.43 4.16 -13.08
C ASN A 102 3.00 3.64 -11.71
N LEU A 103 2.10 4.37 -11.04
CA LEU A 103 1.60 4.04 -9.69
C LEU A 103 0.82 2.72 -9.61
N TYR A 104 0.40 2.18 -10.76
CA TYR A 104 -0.34 0.92 -10.86
C TYR A 104 0.55 -0.27 -11.23
N SER A 105 1.84 -0.04 -11.50
CA SER A 105 2.79 -1.12 -11.78
C SER A 105 3.35 -1.68 -10.48
N LEU A 106 2.73 -2.76 -9.99
CA LEU A 106 3.16 -3.47 -8.78
C LEU A 106 4.19 -4.57 -9.04
N ASN A 107 4.74 -4.63 -10.26
CA ASN A 107 5.91 -5.44 -10.59
C ASN A 107 7.18 -4.62 -10.39
N THR A 108 8.02 -5.04 -9.45
CA THR A 108 9.03 -4.18 -8.83
C THR A 108 10.34 -4.93 -8.65
N ARG A 109 11.40 -4.23 -8.20
CA ARG A 109 12.64 -4.90 -7.77
C ARG A 109 12.47 -5.74 -6.50
N TYR A 110 11.45 -5.47 -5.69
CA TYR A 110 11.13 -6.22 -4.47
C TYR A 110 10.40 -7.54 -4.77
N GLY A 111 9.77 -7.64 -5.94
CA GLY A 111 9.07 -8.82 -6.45
C GLY A 111 7.89 -8.45 -7.35
N SER A 112 7.21 -9.48 -7.86
CA SER A 112 6.02 -9.33 -8.70
C SER A 112 4.78 -8.97 -7.89
N GLU A 113 3.75 -8.52 -8.59
CA GLU A 113 2.44 -8.24 -8.00
C GLU A 113 1.83 -9.49 -7.33
N ASP A 114 1.97 -10.67 -7.93
CA ASP A 114 1.47 -11.92 -7.36
C ASP A 114 2.20 -12.31 -6.07
N GLU A 115 3.51 -12.08 -6.01
CA GLU A 115 4.31 -12.29 -4.80
C GLU A 115 3.87 -11.32 -3.69
N LEU A 116 3.59 -10.05 -4.04
CA LEU A 116 3.03 -9.07 -3.12
C LEU A 116 1.64 -9.50 -2.61
N ARG A 117 0.72 -9.91 -3.49
CA ARG A 117 -0.61 -10.41 -3.11
C ARG A 117 -0.51 -11.60 -2.16
N THR A 118 0.41 -12.53 -2.44
CA THR A 118 0.68 -13.69 -1.58
C THR A 118 1.17 -13.26 -0.19
N LEU A 119 2.11 -12.31 -0.14
CA LEU A 119 2.57 -11.72 1.12
C LEU A 119 1.42 -11.07 1.89
N LEU A 120 0.61 -10.22 1.26
CA LEU A 120 -0.52 -9.55 1.89
C LEU A 120 -1.55 -10.53 2.46
N HIS A 121 -1.84 -11.62 1.73
CA HIS A 121 -2.70 -12.69 2.24
C HIS A 121 -2.10 -13.35 3.48
N LYS A 122 -0.80 -13.64 3.49
CA LYS A 122 -0.12 -14.21 4.65
C LYS A 122 -0.11 -13.26 5.84
N MET A 123 0.19 -11.97 5.62
CA MET A 123 0.12 -10.93 6.65
C MET A 123 -1.26 -10.90 7.30
N LYS A 124 -2.33 -10.92 6.48
CA LYS A 124 -3.71 -10.99 6.97
C LYS A 124 -4.00 -12.27 7.77
N GLN A 125 -3.50 -13.42 7.35
CA GLN A 125 -3.68 -14.70 8.08
C GLN A 125 -3.06 -14.67 9.48
N TYR A 126 -1.92 -13.99 9.64
CA TYR A 126 -1.23 -13.80 10.92
C TYR A 126 -1.64 -12.50 11.62
N GLU A 127 -2.68 -11.83 11.12
CA GLU A 127 -3.23 -10.59 11.68
C GLU A 127 -2.15 -9.50 11.87
N VAL A 128 -1.22 -9.42 10.93
CA VAL A 128 -0.24 -8.34 10.77
C VAL A 128 -0.74 -7.42 9.67
N ARG A 129 -0.87 -6.12 9.95
CA ARG A 129 -1.29 -5.14 8.94
C ARG A 129 -0.13 -4.81 8.01
N SER A 130 -0.43 -4.70 6.72
CA SER A 130 0.46 -4.10 5.73
C SER A 130 0.28 -2.58 5.71
N MET A 131 1.39 -1.85 5.85
CA MET A 131 1.45 -0.40 5.69
C MET A 131 2.32 -0.09 4.46
N ALA A 132 1.78 0.62 3.48
CA ALA A 132 2.52 1.02 2.30
C ALA A 132 3.29 2.32 2.57
N ASP A 133 4.51 2.41 2.05
CA ASP A 133 5.15 3.70 1.77
C ASP A 133 4.47 4.33 0.55
N ILE A 134 4.01 5.58 0.65
CA ILE A 134 3.22 6.24 -0.39
C ILE A 134 3.95 7.52 -0.83
N VAL A 135 4.55 7.49 -2.02
CA VAL A 135 5.27 8.64 -2.58
C VAL A 135 4.39 9.36 -3.59
N ILE A 136 3.63 10.36 -3.13
CA ILE A 136 2.71 11.14 -3.98
C ILE A 136 3.12 12.61 -4.16
N ASN A 137 4.19 13.05 -3.52
CA ASN A 137 4.67 14.43 -3.63
C ASN A 137 5.17 14.76 -5.05
N HIS A 138 5.89 13.83 -5.68
CA HIS A 138 6.50 14.00 -6.98
C HIS A 138 6.33 12.73 -7.80
N ARG A 139 6.43 12.84 -9.13
CA ARG A 139 6.25 11.72 -10.05
C ARG A 139 7.06 11.96 -11.32
N CYS A 140 7.76 10.94 -11.80
CA CYS A 140 8.53 10.99 -13.05
C CYS A 140 7.57 11.12 -14.24
N GLY A 141 7.77 12.12 -15.10
CA GLY A 141 7.04 12.23 -16.37
C GLY A 141 7.44 11.13 -17.37
N THR A 142 6.57 10.83 -18.32
CA THR A 142 6.81 9.90 -19.44
C THR A 142 7.17 10.65 -20.72
N THR A 143 6.63 11.86 -20.90
CA THR A 143 6.76 12.66 -22.11
C THR A 143 7.07 14.11 -21.79
N LYS A 144 7.61 14.82 -22.78
CA LYS A 144 7.94 16.24 -22.65
C LYS A 144 6.72 17.11 -22.96
N GLY A 145 6.36 18.01 -22.04
CA GLY A 145 5.36 19.05 -22.26
C GLY A 145 6.01 20.42 -22.44
N HIS A 146 5.31 21.45 -21.95
CA HIS A 146 5.73 22.84 -21.91
C HIS A 146 7.15 22.97 -21.34
N ARG A 147 7.96 23.84 -21.96
CA ARG A 147 9.41 24.04 -21.68
C ARG A 147 10.30 22.81 -21.92
N GLY A 148 9.80 21.77 -22.59
CA GLY A 148 10.60 20.61 -22.98
C GLY A 148 11.03 19.71 -21.81
N MET A 149 10.36 19.83 -20.66
CA MET A 149 10.60 19.01 -19.48
C MET A 149 9.70 17.79 -19.46
N TYR A 150 10.13 16.71 -18.82
CA TYR A 150 9.31 15.51 -18.60
C TYR A 150 8.26 15.76 -17.49
N ASN A 151 7.20 16.48 -17.82
CA ASN A 151 6.14 16.95 -16.91
C ASN A 151 4.72 16.51 -17.35
N ARG A 152 4.65 15.55 -18.27
CA ARG A 152 3.43 14.86 -18.70
C ARG A 152 3.52 13.38 -18.39
N PHE A 153 2.38 12.73 -18.18
CA PHE A 153 2.28 11.33 -17.75
C PHE A 153 1.50 10.50 -18.78
N ASP A 154 1.72 10.77 -20.06
CA ASP A 154 1.06 10.07 -21.17
C ASP A 154 1.36 8.56 -21.14
N VAL A 155 0.48 7.76 -21.76
CA VAL A 155 0.56 6.30 -21.97
C VAL A 155 0.66 5.41 -20.72
N ILE A 156 0.42 5.96 -19.54
CA ILE A 156 0.31 5.20 -18.27
C ILE A 156 -0.98 5.60 -17.53
N PRO A 157 -1.47 4.78 -16.58
CA PRO A 157 -2.57 5.17 -15.70
C PRO A 157 -2.33 6.51 -15.02
N LEU A 158 -3.42 7.24 -14.78
CA LEU A 158 -3.40 8.64 -14.36
C LEU A 158 -2.61 9.50 -15.36
N ALA A 159 -3.12 9.52 -16.60
CA ALA A 159 -2.52 10.21 -17.75
C ALA A 159 -2.69 11.73 -17.65
N TRP A 160 -2.11 12.31 -16.60
CA TRP A 160 -2.15 13.74 -16.35
C TRP A 160 -1.22 14.50 -17.30
N ASP A 161 -1.56 15.75 -17.53
CA ASP A 161 -0.71 16.71 -18.23
C ASP A 161 -0.04 17.70 -17.26
N GLU A 162 0.53 18.78 -17.79
CA GLU A 162 1.25 19.78 -17.01
C GLU A 162 0.37 20.54 -15.99
N HIS A 163 -0.96 20.45 -16.06
CA HIS A 163 -1.85 21.05 -15.05
C HIS A 163 -1.83 20.27 -13.73
N ALA A 164 -1.40 19.00 -13.74
CA ALA A 164 -1.19 18.21 -12.53
C ALA A 164 0.17 18.46 -11.87
N VAL A 165 1.01 19.32 -12.45
CA VAL A 165 2.33 19.67 -11.92
C VAL A 165 2.30 21.11 -11.40
N THR A 166 3.02 21.39 -10.31
CA THR A 166 3.12 22.74 -9.77
C THR A 166 3.98 23.64 -10.66
N SER A 167 3.66 24.93 -10.75
CA SER A 167 4.43 25.89 -11.55
C SER A 167 5.89 26.01 -11.10
N SER A 168 6.17 25.78 -9.81
CA SER A 168 7.53 25.77 -9.24
C SER A 168 8.40 24.61 -9.71
N SER A 169 7.82 23.59 -10.34
CA SER A 169 8.52 22.40 -10.83
C SER A 169 8.20 22.11 -12.30
N GLY A 170 7.76 23.14 -13.01
CA GLY A 170 7.59 23.07 -14.45
C GLY A 170 6.20 22.72 -14.96
N GLY A 171 5.19 22.73 -14.09
CA GLY A 171 3.79 22.71 -14.49
C GLY A 171 3.25 24.10 -14.85
N LEU A 172 1.94 24.16 -15.10
CA LEU A 172 1.29 25.38 -15.59
C LEU A 172 0.64 26.22 -14.49
N GLU A 173 0.32 25.62 -13.34
CA GLU A 173 -0.54 26.26 -12.34
C GLU A 173 -0.12 25.97 -10.91
N ASN A 174 -0.37 26.94 -10.03
CA ASN A 174 -0.10 26.96 -8.58
C ASN A 174 1.34 26.61 -8.16
N PRO A 175 1.97 27.43 -7.31
CA PRO A 175 3.29 27.10 -6.79
C PRO A 175 3.24 25.86 -5.89
N ASN A 176 4.41 25.28 -5.63
CA ASN A 176 4.54 24.22 -4.63
C ASN A 176 4.01 24.68 -3.26
N THR A 177 3.17 23.84 -2.63
CA THR A 177 2.63 24.11 -1.29
C THR A 177 3.55 23.64 -0.17
N GLY A 178 4.57 22.83 -0.49
CA GLY A 178 5.56 22.35 0.47
C GLY A 178 6.69 23.34 0.77
N ASN A 179 7.41 23.10 1.87
CA ASN A 179 8.55 23.93 2.30
C ASN A 179 9.86 23.65 1.53
N LYS A 180 9.90 22.57 0.73
CA LYS A 180 11.07 22.17 -0.06
C LYS A 180 10.62 21.64 -1.42
N LEU A 181 11.47 21.86 -2.43
CA LEU A 181 11.34 21.24 -3.75
C LEU A 181 12.21 19.99 -3.80
N PHE A 182 11.66 18.91 -4.35
CA PHE A 182 12.44 17.74 -4.72
C PHE A 182 12.98 17.96 -6.14
N LEU A 183 14.20 18.50 -6.22
CA LEU A 183 14.79 18.95 -7.47
C LEU A 183 14.95 17.79 -8.46
N GLY A 184 14.74 18.09 -9.75
CA GLY A 184 14.87 17.11 -10.84
C GLY A 184 13.59 16.33 -11.16
N PHE A 185 12.51 16.50 -10.39
CA PHE A 185 11.25 15.78 -10.60
C PHE A 185 10.05 16.74 -10.63
N PRO A 186 9.03 16.47 -11.47
CA PRO A 186 7.74 17.14 -11.40
C PRO A 186 7.10 16.96 -10.02
N ILE A 187 6.74 18.07 -9.36
CA ILE A 187 6.01 18.07 -8.09
C ILE A 187 4.52 18.11 -8.39
N ILE A 188 3.78 17.13 -7.88
CA ILE A 188 2.35 16.96 -8.14
C ILE A 188 1.55 18.07 -7.44
N ASN A 189 0.61 18.64 -8.17
CA ASN A 189 -0.23 19.74 -7.73
C ASN A 189 -1.47 19.25 -6.97
N HIS A 190 -1.29 18.95 -5.68
CA HIS A 190 -2.37 18.49 -4.79
C HIS A 190 -3.47 19.52 -4.53
N THR A 191 -3.34 20.76 -5.01
CA THR A 191 -4.43 21.75 -4.96
C THR A 191 -5.50 21.46 -6.00
N LYS A 192 -5.19 20.66 -7.03
CA LYS A 192 -6.12 20.29 -8.09
C LYS A 192 -7.07 19.19 -7.63
N GLU A 193 -8.36 19.42 -7.85
CA GLU A 193 -9.39 18.49 -7.46
C GLU A 193 -9.28 17.16 -8.20
N PHE A 194 -9.02 17.19 -9.52
CA PHE A 194 -8.88 15.97 -10.31
C PHE A 194 -7.69 15.12 -9.82
N VAL A 195 -6.54 15.74 -9.50
CA VAL A 195 -5.39 15.04 -8.90
C VAL A 195 -5.78 14.32 -7.61
N ARG A 196 -6.49 15.01 -6.71
CA ARG A 196 -6.92 14.39 -5.44
C ARG A 196 -7.93 13.27 -5.65
N LYS A 197 -8.89 13.45 -6.57
CA LYS A 197 -9.90 12.44 -6.90
C LYS A 197 -9.25 11.19 -7.48
N ASP A 198 -8.33 11.38 -8.41
CA ASP A 198 -7.63 10.30 -9.11
C ASP A 198 -6.71 9.48 -8.19
N ILE A 199 -6.14 10.09 -7.13
CA ILE A 199 -5.33 9.38 -6.13
C ILE A 199 -6.21 8.55 -5.16
N LEU A 200 -7.46 8.96 -4.93
CA LEU A 200 -8.36 8.32 -3.98
C LEU A 200 -9.21 7.17 -4.58
N ASN A 201 -9.26 7.08 -5.90
CA ASN A 201 -10.07 6.10 -6.65
C ASN A 201 -9.19 5.02 -7.27
#